data_AF-A0A963C5B4-F1
#
_entry.id   AF-A0A963C5B4-F1
#
_cell.length_a   1.000
_cell.length_b   1.000
_cell.length_c   1.000
_cell.angle_alpha   90.00
_cell.angle_beta   90.00
_cell.angle_gamma   90.00
#
_symmetry.space_group_name_H-M   'P 1'
#
loop_
_entity.id
_entity.type
_entity.pdbx_description
1 polymer ?
#
loop_
_entity_poly.entity_id
_entity_poly.type
_entity_poly.pdbx_seq_one_letter_code
_entity_poly.pdbx_strand_id
1 'polypeptide(L)'
;MNKTSKRALSLALAAGIGFAATAALSAETLQDVLKRRNLSQQDLLAAAKTYVPTGKRDEFVAFSSGGQSGQVIVYAVPSMRILKYIGVFTPEPWQGYGYDENSKAVLAQGRIDGKDITWGDTHHPAISETNGEYDGQFLFINDKANPRIAV
;
A
#
# COMPACT_ATOMS: atom_id res chain seq x y z
N MET A 1 49.77 8.73 29.36
CA MET A 1 48.61 7.81 29.34
C MET A 1 48.88 6.63 30.25
N ASN A 2 48.08 6.48 31.31
CA ASN A 2 48.30 5.48 32.36
C ASN A 2 47.87 4.09 31.87
N LYS A 3 48.48 3.00 32.39
CA LYS A 3 48.23 1.60 31.95
C LYS A 3 46.74 1.23 31.89
N THR A 4 45.92 1.81 32.77
CA THR A 4 44.46 1.64 32.82
C THR A 4 43.74 2.26 31.62
N SER A 5 44.15 3.43 31.15
CA SER A 5 43.57 4.10 29.97
C SER A 5 43.87 3.36 28.67
N LYS A 6 45.06 2.75 28.54
CA LYS A 6 45.39 1.89 27.39
C LYS A 6 44.53 0.63 27.35
N ARG A 7 44.31 -0.03 28.49
CA ARG A 7 43.44 -1.22 28.59
C ARG A 7 41.97 -0.91 28.29
N ALA A 8 41.45 0.21 28.76
CA ALA A 8 40.08 0.64 28.47
C ALA A 8 39.87 0.91 26.97
N LEU A 9 40.84 1.54 26.31
CA LEU A 9 40.80 1.79 24.86
C LEU A 9 40.88 0.49 24.05
N SER A 10 41.74 -0.46 24.47
CA SER A 10 41.83 -1.79 23.85
C SER A 10 40.56 -2.62 24.01
N LEU A 11 39.90 -2.56 25.18
CA LEU A 11 38.61 -3.24 25.39
C LEU A 11 37.49 -2.61 24.56
N ALA A 12 37.44 -1.28 24.47
CA ALA A 12 36.44 -0.58 23.66
C ALA A 12 36.60 -0.88 22.16
N LEU A 13 37.85 -0.95 21.67
CA LEU A 13 38.13 -1.33 20.27
C LEU A 13 37.79 -2.81 19.99
N ALA A 14 38.13 -3.71 20.92
CA ALA A 14 37.78 -5.13 20.81
C ALA A 14 36.26 -5.36 20.85
N ALA A 15 35.53 -4.62 21.70
CA ALA A 15 34.08 -4.66 21.74
C ALA A 15 33.45 -4.09 20.45
N GLY A 16 33.96 -2.97 19.93
CA GLY A 16 33.50 -2.39 18.67
C GLY A 16 33.70 -3.31 17.46
N ILE A 17 34.84 -3.99 17.38
CA ILE A 17 35.11 -4.99 16.33
C ILE A 17 34.21 -6.24 16.53
N GLY A 18 34.00 -6.69 17.77
CA GLY A 18 33.13 -7.83 18.08
C GLY A 18 31.66 -7.58 17.70
N PHE A 19 31.16 -6.36 17.88
CA PHE A 19 29.80 -5.97 17.48
C PHE A 19 29.65 -5.78 15.96
N ALA A 20 30.66 -5.27 15.27
CA ALA A 20 30.62 -5.14 13.81
C ALA A 20 30.79 -6.50 13.10
N ALA A 21 31.64 -7.39 13.65
CA ALA A 21 31.85 -8.73 13.10
C ALA A 21 30.63 -9.64 13.28
N THR A 22 29.91 -9.53 14.40
CA THR A 22 28.68 -10.32 14.61
C THR A 22 27.55 -9.89 13.67
N ALA A 23 27.41 -8.60 13.36
CA ALA A 23 26.46 -8.13 12.36
C ALA A 23 26.76 -8.64 10.94
N ALA A 24 28.03 -8.71 10.55
CA ALA A 24 28.45 -9.23 9.24
C ALA A 24 28.35 -10.77 9.12
N LEU A 25 28.58 -11.49 10.23
CA LEU A 25 28.49 -12.97 10.28
C LEU A 25 27.04 -13.49 10.38
N SER A 26 26.07 -12.61 10.64
CA SER A 26 24.64 -12.96 10.74
C SER A 26 23.89 -12.81 9.41
N ALA A 27 24.54 -12.32 8.36
CA ALA A 27 23.91 -12.13 7.06
C ALA A 27 24.04 -13.42 6.23
N GLU A 28 22.92 -14.12 6.02
CA GLU A 28 22.85 -15.25 5.09
C GLU A 28 23.23 -14.83 3.67
N THR A 29 23.92 -15.71 2.93
CA THR A 29 24.16 -15.47 1.50
C THR A 29 22.89 -15.74 0.68
N LEU A 30 22.82 -15.21 -0.54
CA LEU A 30 21.73 -15.50 -1.46
C LEU A 30 21.55 -17.01 -1.70
N GLN A 31 22.65 -17.77 -1.75
CA GLN A 31 22.61 -19.22 -1.96
C GLN A 31 22.05 -19.97 -0.75
N ASP A 32 22.37 -19.50 0.46
CA ASP A 32 21.80 -20.07 1.70
C ASP A 32 20.28 -19.87 1.72
N VAL A 33 19.80 -18.69 1.33
CA VAL A 33 18.36 -18.38 1.22
C VAL A 33 17.68 -19.26 0.19
N LEU A 34 18.27 -19.42 -1.01
CA LEU A 34 17.73 -20.29 -2.05
C LEU A 34 17.58 -21.73 -1.56
N LYS A 35 18.63 -22.28 -0.94
CA LYS A 35 18.62 -23.66 -0.42
C LYS A 35 17.62 -23.83 0.72
N ARG A 36 17.61 -22.92 1.70
CA ARG A 36 16.73 -22.99 2.88
C ARG A 36 15.25 -22.86 2.50
N ARG A 37 14.93 -22.02 1.52
CA ARG A 37 13.56 -21.81 1.04
C ARG A 37 13.16 -22.72 -0.12
N ASN A 38 14.06 -23.60 -0.58
CA ASN A 38 13.87 -24.46 -1.75
C ASN A 38 13.43 -23.67 -3.00
N LEU A 39 14.12 -22.56 -3.27
CA LEU A 39 13.84 -21.67 -4.39
C LEU A 39 14.81 -21.93 -5.54
N SER A 40 14.32 -21.79 -6.76
CA SER A 40 15.13 -21.75 -7.97
C SER A 40 15.59 -20.32 -8.30
N GLN A 41 16.51 -20.19 -9.25
CA GLN A 41 16.86 -18.88 -9.80
C GLN A 41 15.69 -18.21 -10.53
N GLN A 42 14.75 -19.00 -11.08
CA GLN A 42 13.55 -18.46 -11.73
C GLN A 42 12.60 -17.82 -10.71
N ASP A 43 12.46 -18.43 -9.52
CA ASP A 43 11.65 -17.85 -8.43
C ASP A 43 12.24 -16.51 -7.96
N LEU A 44 13.57 -16.43 -7.87
CA LEU A 44 14.26 -15.17 -7.57
C LEU A 44 14.00 -14.10 -8.63
N LEU A 45 14.06 -14.47 -9.91
CA LEU A 45 13.77 -13.55 -11.01
C LEU A 45 12.32 -13.06 -10.96
N ALA A 46 11.36 -13.94 -10.67
CA ALA A 46 9.96 -13.58 -10.49
C ALA A 46 9.77 -12.62 -9.31
N ALA A 47 10.41 -12.90 -8.16
CA ALA A 47 10.36 -12.01 -7.00
C ALA A 47 11.02 -10.65 -7.26
N ALA A 48 12.14 -10.62 -8.00
CA ALA A 48 12.81 -9.37 -8.36
C ALA A 48 11.96 -8.49 -9.28
N LYS A 49 11.09 -9.08 -10.10
CA LYS A 49 10.15 -8.34 -10.96
C LYS A 49 9.00 -7.68 -10.20
N THR A 50 8.67 -8.15 -8.99
CA THR A 50 7.60 -7.56 -8.16
C THR A 50 8.15 -6.68 -7.03
N TYR A 51 9.44 -6.78 -6.75
CA TYR A 51 10.09 -6.00 -5.70
C TYR A 51 10.39 -4.57 -6.14
N VAL A 52 9.87 -3.60 -5.39
CA VAL A 52 10.19 -2.17 -5.55
C VAL A 52 10.92 -1.68 -4.28
N PRO A 53 12.21 -1.28 -4.39
CA PRO A 53 12.98 -0.81 -3.23
C PRO A 53 12.43 0.48 -2.62
N THR A 54 12.76 0.72 -1.35
CA THR A 54 12.49 2.01 -0.68
C THR A 54 13.06 3.18 -1.48
N GLY A 55 12.28 4.24 -1.62
CA GLY A 55 12.66 5.43 -2.41
C GLY A 55 12.48 5.29 -3.91
N LYS A 56 12.03 4.13 -4.42
CA LYS A 56 11.63 3.94 -5.81
C LYS A 56 10.11 4.02 -5.97
N ARG A 57 9.67 4.33 -7.19
CA ARG A 57 8.26 4.40 -7.58
C ARG A 57 7.87 3.15 -8.36
N ASP A 58 6.64 2.73 -8.15
CA ASP A 58 5.96 1.76 -9.00
C ASP A 58 5.67 2.36 -10.38
N GLU A 59 5.41 1.48 -11.34
CA GLU A 59 5.18 1.85 -12.74
C GLU A 59 3.72 2.24 -12.99
N PHE A 60 2.79 1.51 -12.37
CA PHE A 60 1.35 1.76 -12.53
C PHE A 60 0.64 1.99 -11.20
N VAL A 61 -0.48 2.70 -11.30
CA VAL A 61 -1.47 2.83 -10.23
C VAL A 61 -2.73 2.11 -10.69
N ALA A 62 -3.24 1.22 -9.85
CA ALA A 62 -4.50 0.54 -10.06
C ALA A 62 -5.57 1.09 -9.12
N PHE A 63 -6.74 1.35 -9.69
CA PHE A 63 -7.95 1.67 -8.94
C PHE A 63 -8.85 0.44 -8.92
N SER A 64 -9.08 -0.09 -7.73
CA SER A 64 -9.87 -1.30 -7.54
C SER A 64 -11.13 -1.01 -6.74
N SER A 65 -12.18 -1.74 -7.06
CA SER A 65 -13.35 -1.85 -6.17
C SER A 65 -12.91 -2.38 -4.80
N GLY A 66 -13.57 -1.91 -3.74
CA GLY A 66 -13.51 -2.48 -2.39
C GLY A 66 -14.57 -3.57 -2.15
N GLY A 67 -15.45 -3.83 -3.11
CA GLY A 67 -16.59 -4.72 -2.94
C GLY A 67 -17.59 -4.13 -1.97
N GLN A 68 -18.09 -4.98 -1.07
CA GLN A 68 -19.11 -4.67 -0.05
C GLN A 68 -18.60 -3.71 1.03
N SER A 69 -17.33 -3.33 0.99
CA SER A 69 -16.80 -2.29 1.85
C SER A 69 -17.24 -0.89 1.40
N GLY A 70 -17.52 -0.70 0.10
CA GLY A 70 -18.09 0.54 -0.45
C GLY A 70 -17.10 1.66 -0.78
N GLN A 71 -15.79 1.36 -0.81
CA GLN A 71 -14.71 2.30 -1.15
C GLN A 71 -14.04 1.93 -2.48
N VAL A 72 -13.12 2.80 -2.93
CA VAL A 72 -12.11 2.47 -3.95
C VAL A 72 -10.74 2.30 -3.27
N ILE A 73 -10.05 1.22 -3.62
CA ILE A 73 -8.68 0.94 -3.18
C ILE A 73 -7.71 1.34 -4.28
N VAL A 74 -6.78 2.23 -3.96
CA VAL A 74 -5.68 2.62 -4.83
C VAL A 74 -4.44 1.84 -4.42
N TYR A 75 -3.86 1.05 -5.31
CA TYR A 75 -2.62 0.34 -5.05
C TYR A 75 -1.63 0.47 -6.21
N ALA A 76 -0.37 0.29 -5.88
CA ALA A 76 0.74 0.41 -6.81
C ALA A 76 1.09 -0.95 -7.43
N VAL A 77 1.51 -0.97 -8.70
CA VAL A 77 1.96 -2.18 -9.41
C VAL A 77 3.38 -1.95 -9.94
N PRO A 78 4.35 -2.85 -9.65
CA PRO A 78 4.14 -4.25 -9.26
C PRO A 78 4.25 -4.55 -7.76
N SER A 79 4.52 -3.57 -6.90
CA SER A 79 4.72 -3.82 -5.47
C SER A 79 3.48 -4.26 -4.69
N MET A 80 2.29 -4.06 -5.27
CA MET A 80 0.97 -4.34 -4.69
C MET A 80 0.72 -3.61 -3.35
N ARG A 81 1.45 -2.51 -3.11
CA ARG A 81 1.27 -1.70 -1.90
C ARG A 81 0.02 -0.85 -2.03
N ILE A 82 -0.83 -0.88 -1.02
CA ILE A 82 -1.99 0.01 -0.93
C ILE A 82 -1.48 1.42 -0.66
N LEU A 83 -1.86 2.36 -1.53
CA LEU A 83 -1.49 3.77 -1.45
C LEU A 83 -2.57 4.59 -0.76
N LYS A 84 -3.85 4.28 -1.01
CA LYS A 84 -4.98 5.05 -0.49
C LYS A 84 -6.27 4.24 -0.52
N TYR A 85 -7.14 4.50 0.43
CA TYR A 85 -8.57 4.20 0.34
C TYR A 85 -9.32 5.50 0.06
N ILE A 86 -10.16 5.52 -0.96
CA ILE A 86 -11.01 6.66 -1.30
C ILE A 86 -12.42 6.34 -0.79
N GLY A 87 -12.94 7.15 0.14
CA GLY A 87 -14.32 7.01 0.60
C GLY A 87 -15.31 7.36 -0.52
N VAL A 88 -16.31 6.50 -0.75
CA VAL A 88 -17.30 6.67 -1.83
C VAL A 88 -18.72 6.51 -1.29
N PHE A 89 -19.11 5.30 -0.90
CA PHE A 89 -20.50 5.02 -0.46
C PHE A 89 -20.62 4.76 1.04
N THR A 90 -19.51 4.38 1.68
CA THR A 90 -19.43 4.10 3.11
C THR A 90 -18.66 5.23 3.81
N PRO A 91 -19.16 5.78 4.94
CA PRO A 91 -18.40 6.70 5.77
C PRO A 91 -17.06 6.12 6.22
N GLU A 92 -16.01 6.94 6.17
CA GLU A 92 -14.62 6.57 6.48
C GLU A 92 -14.11 7.41 7.66
N PRO A 93 -14.36 6.97 8.92
CA PRO A 93 -14.11 7.79 10.11
C PRO A 93 -12.65 8.19 10.30
N TRP A 94 -11.70 7.33 9.91
CA TRP A 94 -10.28 7.65 10.02
C TRP A 94 -9.88 8.82 9.10
N GLN A 95 -10.61 9.01 7.99
CA GLN A 95 -10.37 10.09 7.02
C GLN A 95 -11.27 11.30 7.23
N GLY A 96 -12.34 11.16 8.02
CA GLY A 96 -13.38 12.17 8.22
C GLY A 96 -14.47 12.20 7.14
N TYR A 97 -14.38 11.38 6.08
CA TYR A 97 -15.41 11.32 5.04
C TYR A 97 -16.71 10.72 5.60
N GLY A 98 -17.82 11.43 5.44
CA GLY A 98 -19.10 11.17 6.08
C GLY A 98 -19.26 11.81 7.46
N TYR A 99 -18.27 12.60 7.93
CA TYR A 99 -18.29 13.24 9.25
C TYR A 99 -18.18 14.77 9.20
N ASP A 100 -17.70 15.33 8.09
CA ASP A 100 -17.79 16.77 7.79
C ASP A 100 -19.06 17.12 6.98
N GLU A 101 -19.41 18.41 6.95
CA GLU A 101 -20.64 18.88 6.30
C GLU A 101 -20.65 18.66 4.77
N ASN A 102 -19.49 18.75 4.11
CA ASN A 102 -19.42 18.59 2.65
C ASN A 102 -19.60 17.12 2.26
N SER A 103 -18.89 16.21 2.93
CA SER A 103 -19.01 14.77 2.62
C SER A 103 -20.37 14.19 3.03
N LYS A 104 -20.97 14.67 4.13
CA LYS A 104 -22.37 14.34 4.46
C LYS A 104 -23.33 14.80 3.36
N ALA A 105 -23.12 16.00 2.82
CA ALA A 105 -23.95 16.50 1.72
C ALA A 105 -23.80 15.64 0.46
N VAL A 106 -22.60 15.15 0.14
CA VAL A 106 -22.37 14.20 -0.97
C VAL A 106 -23.11 12.88 -0.71
N LEU A 107 -22.93 12.25 0.46
CA LEU A 107 -23.61 11.00 0.79
C LEU A 107 -25.13 11.13 0.80
N ALA A 108 -25.65 12.29 1.23
CA ALA A 108 -27.08 12.58 1.24
C ALA A 108 -27.72 12.62 -0.16
N GLN A 109 -26.93 12.87 -1.23
CA GLN A 109 -27.43 12.78 -2.61
C GLN A 109 -27.81 11.34 -2.99
N GLY A 110 -27.23 10.35 -2.31
CA GLY A 110 -27.51 8.92 -2.50
C GLY A 110 -28.61 8.37 -1.59
N ARG A 111 -29.43 9.22 -0.96
CA ARG A 111 -30.56 8.78 -0.13
C ARG A 111 -31.62 8.06 -0.97
N ILE A 112 -32.22 7.01 -0.41
CA ILE A 112 -33.32 6.26 -1.03
C ILE A 112 -34.51 6.33 -0.09
N ASP A 113 -35.67 6.75 -0.61
CA ASP A 113 -36.91 6.93 0.16
C ASP A 113 -36.73 7.79 1.44
N GLY A 114 -35.90 8.83 1.34
CA GLY A 114 -35.57 9.74 2.43
C GLY A 114 -34.64 9.16 3.51
N LYS A 115 -34.11 7.94 3.32
CA LYS A 115 -33.20 7.28 4.27
C LYS A 115 -31.75 7.44 3.87
N ASP A 116 -30.92 7.70 4.87
CA ASP A 116 -29.47 7.65 4.74
C ASP A 116 -28.98 6.23 4.43
N ILE A 117 -28.09 6.13 3.44
CA ILE A 117 -27.44 4.88 3.05
C ILE A 117 -25.96 4.99 3.39
N THR A 118 -25.55 4.32 4.47
CA THR A 118 -24.20 4.41 5.06
C THR A 118 -23.29 3.23 4.71
N TRP A 119 -23.62 2.49 3.65
CA TRP A 119 -22.87 1.33 3.17
C TRP A 119 -22.97 1.26 1.64
N GLY A 120 -22.18 0.40 1.00
CA GLY A 120 -22.29 0.14 -0.43
C GLY A 120 -21.55 -1.11 -0.87
N ASP A 121 -21.77 -1.51 -2.12
CA ASP A 121 -21.13 -2.64 -2.78
C ASP A 121 -20.56 -2.19 -4.13
N THR A 122 -19.28 -1.82 -4.14
CA THR A 122 -18.58 -1.31 -5.32
C THR A 122 -18.14 -2.43 -6.26
N HIS A 123 -18.30 -2.29 -7.58
CA HIS A 123 -17.91 -3.38 -8.52
C HIS A 123 -16.94 -2.90 -9.60
N HIS A 124 -17.33 -1.93 -10.43
CA HIS A 124 -16.62 -1.61 -11.67
C HIS A 124 -16.08 -0.18 -11.66
N PRO A 125 -14.85 0.06 -11.19
CA PRO A 125 -14.17 1.34 -11.43
C PRO A 125 -13.82 1.50 -12.91
N ALA A 126 -14.07 2.68 -13.49
CA ALA A 126 -13.70 3.02 -14.86
C ALA A 126 -13.14 4.45 -14.93
N ILE A 127 -11.96 4.61 -15.53
CA ILE A 127 -11.31 5.91 -15.72
C ILE A 127 -11.85 6.55 -17.01
N SER A 128 -12.04 7.86 -17.01
CA SER A 128 -12.45 8.59 -18.21
C SER A 128 -11.41 8.50 -19.33
N GLU A 129 -11.91 8.51 -20.56
CA GLU A 129 -11.11 8.39 -21.77
C GLU A 129 -11.44 9.52 -22.75
N THR A 130 -10.40 9.99 -23.46
CA THR A 130 -10.53 10.88 -24.60
C THR A 130 -9.87 10.20 -25.80
N ASN A 131 -10.64 9.97 -26.86
CA ASN A 131 -10.19 9.22 -28.06
C ASN A 131 -9.70 7.79 -27.77
N GLY A 132 -10.28 7.12 -26.76
CA GLY A 132 -9.93 5.74 -26.39
C GLY A 132 -8.66 5.59 -25.55
N GLU A 133 -8.10 6.70 -25.07
CA GLU A 133 -6.95 6.72 -24.17
C GLU A 133 -7.38 7.34 -22.83
N TYR A 134 -6.90 6.78 -21.71
CA TYR A 134 -7.19 7.31 -20.39
C TYR A 134 -6.69 8.75 -20.26
N ASP A 135 -7.61 9.68 -19.95
CA ASP A 135 -7.29 11.10 -19.78
C ASP A 135 -7.06 11.50 -18.31
N GLY A 136 -7.41 10.61 -17.37
CA GLY A 136 -7.17 10.78 -15.94
C GLY A 136 -7.99 11.86 -15.26
N GLN A 137 -9.09 12.33 -15.88
CA GLN A 137 -9.92 13.39 -15.28
C GLN A 137 -10.89 12.87 -14.22
N PHE A 138 -11.52 11.73 -14.47
CA PHE A 138 -12.57 11.17 -13.62
C PHE A 138 -12.40 9.66 -13.43
N LEU A 139 -12.95 9.16 -12.33
CA LEU A 139 -13.13 7.74 -12.09
C LEU A 139 -14.57 7.49 -11.67
N PHE A 140 -15.29 6.71 -12.48
CA PHE A 140 -16.67 6.31 -12.20
C PHE A 140 -16.70 4.98 -11.48
N ILE A 141 -17.63 4.81 -10.54
CA ILE A 141 -17.86 3.52 -9.89
C ILE A 141 -19.32 3.35 -9.48
N ASN A 142 -19.85 2.13 -9.63
CA ASN A 142 -21.21 1.80 -9.25
C ASN A 142 -21.30 1.30 -7.81
N ASP A 143 -22.48 1.45 -7.20
CA ASP A 143 -22.94 0.68 -6.05
C ASP A 143 -24.02 -0.32 -6.53
N LYS A 144 -23.74 -1.62 -6.38
CA LYS A 144 -24.67 -2.69 -6.77
C LYS A 144 -25.79 -2.86 -5.74
N ALA A 145 -25.49 -2.65 -4.47
CA ALA A 145 -26.44 -2.90 -3.40
C ALA A 145 -27.55 -1.85 -3.36
N ASN A 146 -27.18 -0.59 -3.60
CA ASN A 146 -28.10 0.53 -3.66
C ASN A 146 -27.83 1.24 -4.98
N PRO A 147 -28.81 1.31 -5.92
CA PRO A 147 -28.58 1.65 -7.32
C PRO A 147 -28.07 3.09 -7.52
N ARG A 148 -26.76 3.30 -7.30
CA ARG A 148 -26.06 4.59 -7.30
C ARG A 148 -24.80 4.50 -8.15
N ILE A 149 -24.35 5.64 -8.65
CA ILE A 149 -23.08 5.82 -9.35
C ILE A 149 -22.39 7.03 -8.74
N ALA A 150 -21.09 6.94 -8.52
CA ALA A 150 -20.24 8.04 -8.07
C ALA A 150 -19.19 8.38 -9.12
N VAL A 151 -18.73 9.64 -9.07
CA VAL A 151 -17.64 10.21 -9.86
C VAL A 151 -16.84 11.17 -8.99
#